data_AF-X1EIH3-F1
#
_entry.id   AF-X1EIH3-F1
#
_cell.length_a   1.000
_cell.length_b   1.000
_cell.length_c   1.000
_cell.angle_alpha   90.00
_cell.angle_beta   90.00
_cell.angle_gamma   90.00
#
_symmetry.space_group_name_H-M   'P 1'
#
loop_
_entity.id
_entity.type
_entity.pdbx_description
1 polymer ?
#
loop_
_entity_poly.entity_id
_entity_poly.type
_entity_poly.pdbx_seq_one_letter_code
_entity_poly.pdbx_strand_id
1 'polypeptide(L)' 'GMSTICEVIVARHSGLRVLGISCITDECIPDRLEPVNFRKLIQVAQKVEPNLARLVKRLLREI' A
#
# COMPACT_ATOMS: atom_id res chain seq x y z
N GLY A 1 -1.14 1.65 8.77
CA GLY A 1 -0.54 0.41 8.20
C GLY A 1 0.28 -0.28 9.26
N MET A 2 0.52 -1.59 9.11
CA MET A 2 1.19 -2.44 10.11
C MET A 2 2.56 -2.99 9.65
N SER A 3 3.05 -2.59 8.48
CA SER A 3 4.29 -3.12 7.85
C SER A 3 5.10 -1.99 7.20
N THR A 4 6.04 -2.33 6.32
CA THR A 4 6.80 -1.42 5.43
C THR A 4 7.89 -0.59 6.11
N ILE A 5 7.69 -0.11 7.34
CA ILE A 5 8.67 0.73 8.03
C ILE A 5 10.00 -0.01 8.23
N CYS A 6 9.96 -1.26 8.69
CA CYS A 6 11.17 -2.04 8.97
C CYS A 6 11.98 -2.29 7.69
N GLU A 7 11.31 -2.64 6.60
CA GLU A 7 11.90 -2.88 5.29
C GLU A 7 12.56 -1.61 4.72
N VAL A 8 11.88 -0.46 4.86
CA VAL A 8 12.41 0.83 4.40
C VAL A 8 13.64 1.24 5.20
N ILE A 9 13.63 1.07 6.53
CA ILE A 9 14.79 1.40 7.38
C ILE A 9 16.02 0.59 6.94
N VAL A 10 15.87 -0.72 6.77
CA VAL A 10 16.99 -1.59 6.34
C VAL A 10 17.45 -1.25 4.93
N ALA A 11 16.54 -1.05 3.97
CA ALA A 11 16.90 -0.69 2.60
C ALA A 11 17.66 0.64 2.53
N ARG A 12 17.23 1.64 3.30
CA ARG A 12 17.92 2.94 3.39
C ARG A 12 19.29 2.83 4.07
N HIS A 13 19.39 2.04 5.14
CA HIS A 13 20.67 1.75 5.79
C HIS A 13 21.67 1.10 4.82
N SER A 14 21.19 0.23 3.91
CA SER A 14 21.99 -0.41 2.86
C SER A 14 22.21 0.46 1.61
N GLY A 15 21.89 1.76 1.63
CA GLY A 15 22.14 2.69 0.52
C GLY A 15 21.16 2.56 -0.66
N LEU A 16 20.06 1.81 -0.53
CA LEU A 16 19.08 1.63 -1.59
C LEU A 16 18.11 2.83 -1.68
N ARG A 17 17.66 3.13 -2.90
CA ARG A 17 16.50 4.00 -3.13
C ARG A 17 15.23 3.16 -3.00
N VAL A 18 14.21 3.73 -2.35
CA VAL A 18 12.95 3.02 -2.06
C VAL A 18 11.78 3.86 -2.57
N LEU A 19 10.85 3.23 -3.27
CA LEU A 19 9.54 3.76 -3.58
C LEU A 19 8.48 2.97 -2.80
N GLY A 20 7.76 3.65 -1.91
CA GLY A 20 6.63 3.06 -1.18
C GLY A 20 5.30 3.44 -1.82
N ILE A 21 4.39 2.47 -1.96
CA ILE A 21 3.02 2.68 -2.45
C ILE A 21 2.07 2.03 -1.45
N SER A 22 1.04 2.75 -1.02
CA SER A 22 -0.02 2.23 -0.14
C SER A 22 -1.37 2.26 -0.84
N CYS A 23 -2.07 1.14 -0.83
CA CYS A 23 -3.47 1.07 -1.25
C CYS A 23 -4.36 1.33 -0.03
N ILE A 24 -5.19 2.36 -0.09
CA ILE A 24 -6.13 2.67 0.98
C ILE A 24 -7.27 1.67 0.93
N THR A 25 -7.40 0.84 1.96
CA THR A 25 -8.39 -0.25 2.04
C THR A 25 -9.53 0.02 3.03
N ASP A 26 -9.33 1.03 3.88
CA ASP A 26 -10.21 1.41 4.97
C ASP A 26 -10.02 2.90 5.29
N GLU A 27 -11.10 3.54 5.74
CA GLU A 27 -11.12 4.94 6.13
C GLU A 27 -11.07 5.05 7.66
N CYS A 28 -9.98 5.57 8.21
CA CYS A 28 -9.81 5.78 9.66
C CYS A 28 -10.25 7.18 10.08
N ILE A 29 -11.50 7.56 9.78
CA ILE A 29 -12.05 8.88 10.14
C ILE A 29 -12.64 8.80 11.57
N PRO A 30 -12.13 9.56 12.56
CA PRO A 30 -12.53 9.44 13.97
C PRO A 30 -14.04 9.53 14.21
N ASP A 31 -14.72 10.46 13.53
CA ASP A 31 -16.17 10.69 13.68
C ASP A 31 -17.05 9.62 13.01
N ARG A 32 -16.45 8.72 12.22
CA ARG A 32 -17.15 7.67 11.45
C ARG A 32 -16.43 6.32 11.57
N LEU A 33 -15.79 6.09 12.72
CA LEU A 33 -14.98 4.91 12.92
C LEU A 33 -15.90 3.67 13.07
N GLU A 34 -15.86 2.79 12.08
CA GLU A 34 -16.55 1.50 12.13
C GLU A 34 -15.56 0.39 12.57
N PRO A 35 -16.04 -0.68 13.22
CA PRO A 35 -15.21 -1.86 13.46
C PRO A 35 -14.60 -2.40 12.18
N VAL A 36 -13.32 -2.79 12.24
CA VAL A 36 -12.60 -3.31 11.09
C VAL A 36 -13.26 -4.59 10.56
N ASN A 37 -13.65 -4.58 9.29
CA ASN A 37 -14.19 -5.74 8.59
C ASN A 37 -13.18 -6.27 7.57
N PHE A 38 -12.53 -7.38 7.91
CA PHE A 38 -11.52 -8.01 7.07
C PHE A 38 -12.02 -8.42 5.68
N ARG A 39 -13.29 -8.84 5.54
CA ARG A 39 -13.83 -9.20 4.22
C ARG A 39 -13.96 -7.98 3.32
N LYS A 40 -14.47 -6.87 3.85
CA LYS A 40 -14.57 -5.59 3.14
C LYS A 40 -13.19 -5.08 2.73
N LEU A 41 -12.21 -5.17 3.64
CA LEU A 41 -10.82 -4.78 3.40
C LEU A 41 -10.21 -5.54 2.21
N ILE A 42 -10.34 -6.87 2.20
CA ILE A 42 -9.85 -7.72 1.11
C ILE A 42 -10.55 -7.39 -0.22
N GLN A 43 -11.87 -7.16 -0.20
CA GLN A 43 -12.62 -6.79 -1.40
C GLN A 43 -12.15 -5.45 -1.99
N VAL A 44 -11.86 -4.45 -1.15
CA VAL A 44 -11.32 -3.16 -1.61
C VAL A 44 -9.92 -3.35 -2.19
N ALA A 45 -9.06 -4.15 -1.53
CA ALA A 45 -7.72 -4.45 -2.03
C ALA A 45 -7.76 -5.10 -3.43
N GLN A 46 -8.63 -6.10 -3.64
CA GLN A 46 -8.80 -6.78 -4.92
C GLN A 46 -9.29 -5.83 -6.03
N LYS A 47 -10.16 -4.86 -5.69
CA LYS A 47 -10.60 -3.84 -6.66
C LYS A 47 -9.47 -2.90 -7.09
N VAL A 48 -8.51 -2.63 -6.20
CA VAL A 48 -7.38 -1.73 -6.46
C VAL A 48 -6.22 -2.45 -7.16
N GLU A 49 -6.06 -3.75 -6.95
CA GLU A 49 -5.01 -4.60 -7.53
C GLU A 49 -4.73 -4.34 -9.02
N PRO A 50 -5.71 -4.37 -9.95
CA PRO A 50 -5.43 -4.17 -11.38
C PRO A 50 -4.86 -2.78 -11.69
N ASN A 51 -5.27 -1.75 -10.94
CA ASN A 51 -4.75 -0.40 -11.09
C ASN A 51 -3.32 -0.29 -10.60
N LEU A 52 -3.01 -0.88 -9.44
CA LEU A 52 -1.66 -0.92 -8.90
C LEU A 52 -0.72 -1.68 -9.83
N ALA A 53 -1.13 -2.86 -10.32
CA ALA A 53 -0.35 -3.65 -11.26
C ALA A 53 -0.03 -2.87 -12.54
N ARG A 54 -1.01 -2.14 -13.08
CA ARG A 54 -0.81 -1.28 -14.25
C ARG A 54 0.16 -0.13 -13.96
N LEU A 55 0.05 0.51 -12.78
CA LEU A 55 0.95 1.59 -12.37
C LEU A 55 2.40 1.10 -12.27
N VAL A 56 2.64 0.00 -11.55
CA VAL A 56 3.97 -0.59 -11.39
C VAL A 56 4.56 -0.99 -12.73
N LYS A 57 3.78 -1.66 -13.60
CA LYS A 57 4.24 -2.03 -14.95
C LYS A 57 4.62 -0.83 -15.81
N ARG A 58 3.93 0.30 -15.67
CA ARG A 58 4.28 1.54 -16.39
C ARG A 58 5.52 2.17 -15.82
N LEU A 59 5.61 2.29 -14.50
CA LEU A 59 6.78 2.83 -13.83
C LEU A 59 8.05 2.09 -14.24
N LEU A 60 8.02 0.75 -14.28
CA LEU A 60 9.16 -0.08 -14.70
C LEU A 60 9.64 0.17 -16.14
N ARG A 61 8.86 0.83 -16.99
CA ARG A 61 9.29 1.21 -18.35
C ARG A 61 10.00 2.57 -18.41
N GLU A 62 9.89 3.36 -17.34
CA GLU A 62 10.43 4.73 -17.25
C GLU A 62 11.72 4.81 -16.40
N ILE A 63 12.26 3.66 -15.98
CA ILE A 63 13.50 3.50 -15.20
C ILE A 63 14.48 2.63 -15.95
#